data_AF-A0A452UW55-F1
#
_entry.id   AF-A0A452UW55-F1
#
_cell.length_a   1.000
_cell.length_b   1.000
_cell.length_c   1.000
_cell.angle_alpha   90.00
_cell.angle_beta   90.00
_cell.angle_gamma   90.00
#
_symmetry.space_group_name_H-M   'P 1'
#
loop_
_entity.id
_entity.type
_entity.pdbx_description
1 polymer ?
#
loop_
_entity_poly.entity_id
_entity_poly.type
_entity_poly.pdbx_seq_one_letter_code
_entity_poly.pdbx_strand_id
1 'polypeptide(L)'
;MVSGPGFRVCYICGREFGSQSIAIHEPQCLEKWRTENSKLPKHLRRPEPSKPQPLGGSGSYNLQAVNEAAFQSSQAQLLPCESCGRTFLPDRLPVHQRSCKPKAQLSGPKMQNLTLGSKGGLKQSTNSKQQSNMAAPMMTDKVIHAK
;
A
#
# COMPACT_ATOMS: atom_id res chain seq x y z
N MET A 1 3.74 -0.40 7.08
CA MET A 1 2.96 0.84 7.32
C MET A 1 1.67 0.36 7.95
N VAL A 2 1.53 0.45 9.27
CA VAL A 2 0.28 0.03 9.94
C VAL A 2 -0.56 1.29 10.08
N SER A 3 -1.51 1.50 9.17
CA SER A 3 -2.51 2.55 9.31
C SER A 3 -3.36 2.25 10.55
N GLY A 4 -3.53 3.24 11.43
CA GLY A 4 -4.30 3.08 12.66
C GLY A 4 -5.76 2.65 12.37
N PRO A 5 -6.42 1.96 13.32
CA PRO A 5 -7.78 1.49 13.12
C PRO A 5 -8.72 2.66 12.80
N GLY A 6 -9.32 2.66 11.61
CA GLY A 6 -10.35 3.61 11.19
C GLY A 6 -9.96 4.65 10.13
N PHE A 7 -8.70 4.71 9.69
CA PHE A 7 -8.31 5.56 8.56
C PHE A 7 -8.66 4.91 7.22
N ARG A 8 -9.09 5.74 6.26
CA ARG A 8 -9.35 5.36 4.87
C ARG A 8 -8.41 6.14 3.94
N VAL A 9 -7.92 5.49 2.90
CA VAL A 9 -7.09 6.13 1.88
C VAL A 9 -7.98 6.69 0.77
N CYS A 10 -7.77 7.94 0.38
CA CYS A 10 -8.41 8.53 -0.80
C CYS A 10 -7.87 7.88 -2.07
N TYR A 11 -8.75 7.26 -2.87
CA TYR A 11 -8.38 6.56 -4.11
C TYR A 11 -7.89 7.49 -5.25
N ILE A 12 -7.96 8.80 -5.03
CA ILE A 12 -7.56 9.86 -5.96
C ILE A 12 -6.16 10.36 -5.59
N CYS A 13 -6.02 10.94 -4.40
CA CYS A 13 -4.77 11.57 -3.98
C CYS A 13 -3.88 10.72 -3.07
N GLY A 14 -4.33 9.54 -2.65
CA GLY A 14 -3.54 8.61 -1.83
C GLY A 14 -3.31 9.07 -0.38
N ARG A 15 -3.94 10.16 0.05
CA ARG A 15 -3.86 10.65 1.44
C ARG A 15 -4.82 9.88 2.36
N GLU A 16 -4.42 9.74 3.62
CA GLU A 16 -5.21 9.12 4.68
C GLU A 16 -6.15 10.14 5.33
N PHE A 17 -7.39 9.73 5.54
CA PHE A 17 -8.44 10.53 6.18
C PHE A 17 -9.19 9.66 7.19
N GLY A 18 -9.80 10.29 8.19
CA GLY A 18 -10.74 9.61 9.06
C GLY A 18 -11.97 9.15 8.26
N SER A 19 -12.64 8.10 8.74
CA SER A 19 -13.84 7.52 8.12
C SER A 19 -14.94 8.55 7.81
N GLN A 20 -15.09 9.59 8.62
CA GLN A 20 -16.08 10.66 8.39
C GLN A 20 -15.56 11.72 7.42
N SER A 21 -14.29 12.11 7.54
CA SER A 21 -13.72 13.17 6.71
C SER A 21 -13.48 12.72 5.27
N ILE A 22 -13.29 11.42 5.01
CA ILE A 22 -13.11 10.92 3.65
C ILE A 22 -14.35 11.11 2.78
N ALA A 23 -15.56 10.98 3.34
CA ALA A 23 -16.82 11.14 2.61
C ALA A 23 -17.00 12.57 2.08
N ILE A 24 -16.47 13.55 2.80
CA ILE A 24 -16.47 14.97 2.42
C ILE A 24 -15.29 15.28 1.49
N HIS A 25 -14.16 14.60 1.69
CA HIS A 25 -12.94 14.81 0.91
C HIS A 25 -13.04 14.26 -0.52
N GLU A 26 -13.51 13.02 -0.71
CA GLU A 26 -13.56 12.35 -2.02
C GLU A 26 -14.24 13.18 -3.13
N PRO A 27 -15.47 13.73 -2.93
CA PRO A 27 -16.13 14.50 -3.98
C PRO A 27 -15.33 15.77 -4.34
N GLN A 28 -14.84 16.50 -3.34
CA GLN A 28 -14.02 17.70 -3.56
C GLN A 28 -12.69 17.36 -4.25
N CYS A 29 -12.08 16.23 -3.89
CA CYS A 29 -10.84 15.76 -4.52
C CYS A 29 -11.07 15.38 -5.98
N LEU A 30 -12.21 14.75 -6.30
CA LEU A 30 -12.58 14.38 -7.65
C LEU A 30 -12.83 15.62 -8.53
N GLU A 31 -13.53 16.62 -8.01
CA GLU A 31 -13.79 17.85 -8.74
C GLU A 31 -12.51 18.64 -9.04
N LYS A 32 -11.60 18.72 -8.06
CA LYS A 32 -10.26 19.28 -8.28
C LYS A 32 -9.52 18.49 -9.36
N TRP A 33 -9.52 17.16 -9.26
CA TRP A 33 -8.86 16.28 -10.23
C TRP A 33 -9.43 16.50 -11.65
N ARG A 34 -10.75 16.59 -11.81
CA ARG A 34 -11.41 16.85 -13.10
C ARG A 34 -10.95 18.17 -13.70
N THR A 35 -10.86 19.20 -12.88
CA THR A 35 -10.41 20.54 -13.29
C THR A 35 -8.93 20.57 -13.68
N GLU A 36 -8.07 19.86 -12.95
CA GLU A 36 -6.64 19.76 -13.30
C GLU A 36 -6.44 18.92 -14.58
N ASN A 37 -7.16 17.81 -14.68
CA ASN A 37 -7.08 16.91 -15.83
C ASN A 37 -7.64 17.56 -17.12
N SER A 38 -8.65 18.43 -17.02
CA SER A 38 -9.19 19.14 -18.20
C SER A 38 -8.22 20.20 -18.75
N LYS A 39 -7.37 20.76 -17.89
CA LYS A 39 -6.29 21.70 -18.27
C LYS A 39 -5.13 21.01 -19.00
N LEU A 40 -4.99 19.68 -18.88
CA LEU A 40 -3.99 18.93 -19.63
C LEU A 40 -4.38 18.84 -21.12
N PRO A 41 -3.38 18.84 -22.03
CA PRO A 41 -3.58 18.49 -23.45
C PRO A 41 -4.35 17.18 -23.59
N LYS A 42 -5.22 17.06 -24.60
CA LYS A 42 -6.12 15.88 -24.78
C LYS A 42 -5.38 14.53 -24.69
N HIS A 43 -4.14 14.46 -25.20
CA HIS A 43 -3.31 13.26 -25.19
C HIS A 43 -2.67 12.94 -23.82
N LEU A 44 -2.62 13.90 -22.90
CA LEU A 44 -2.11 13.74 -21.53
C LEU A 44 -3.23 13.62 -20.49
N ARG A 45 -4.50 13.78 -20.91
CA ARG A 45 -5.65 13.60 -20.02
C ARG A 45 -5.75 12.15 -19.61
N ARG A 46 -6.01 11.92 -18.33
CA ARG A 46 -6.21 10.60 -17.75
C ARG A 46 -7.67 10.21 -17.68
N PRO A 47 -7.97 8.90 -17.67
CA PRO A 47 -9.31 8.41 -17.37
C PRO A 47 -9.71 8.79 -15.94
N GLU A 48 -11.02 8.93 -15.70
CA GLU A 48 -11.51 9.21 -14.36
C GLU A 48 -11.14 8.08 -13.40
N PRO A 49 -10.66 8.41 -12.19
CA PRO A 49 -10.48 7.44 -11.13
C PRO A 49 -11.80 6.76 -10.78
N SER A 50 -11.84 5.43 -10.82
CA SER A 50 -13.01 4.67 -10.38
C SER A 50 -12.95 4.42 -8.87
N LYS A 51 -14.04 4.70 -8.17
CA LYS A 51 -14.14 4.43 -6.73
C LYS A 51 -14.09 2.91 -6.48
N PRO A 52 -13.13 2.40 -5.69
CA PRO A 52 -13.09 0.98 -5.37
C PRO A 52 -14.32 0.63 -4.54
N GLN A 53 -15.08 -0.38 -4.98
CA GLN A 53 -16.28 -0.81 -4.26
C GLN A 53 -15.87 -1.42 -2.91
N PRO A 54 -16.58 -1.10 -1.81
CA PRO A 54 -16.37 -1.79 -0.55
C PRO A 54 -16.81 -3.24 -0.71
N LEU A 55 -15.85 -4.17 -0.62
CA LEU A 55 -16.16 -5.60 -0.57
C LEU A 55 -16.96 -5.84 0.72
N GLY A 56 -18.19 -6.35 0.63
CA GLY A 56 -19.15 -6.40 1.73
C GLY A 56 -18.80 -7.37 2.86
N GLY A 57 -17.78 -7.06 3.67
CA GLY A 57 -17.39 -7.84 4.84
C GLY A 57 -17.00 -6.95 6.02
N SER A 58 -17.66 -7.12 7.16
CA SER A 58 -17.33 -6.43 8.42
C SER A 58 -16.04 -7.00 9.01
N GLY A 59 -14.93 -6.28 8.87
CA GLY A 59 -13.68 -6.63 9.54
C GLY A 59 -12.51 -5.71 9.20
N SER A 60 -11.54 -5.62 10.13
CA SER A 60 -10.30 -4.85 9.96
C SER A 60 -9.50 -5.28 8.71
N TYR A 61 -9.55 -6.57 8.37
CA TYR A 61 -8.91 -7.13 7.17
C TYR A 61 -9.48 -6.58 5.86
N ASN A 62 -10.77 -6.25 5.84
CA ASN A 62 -11.43 -5.63 4.69
C ASN A 62 -11.01 -4.17 4.52
N LEU A 63 -10.86 -3.43 5.63
CA LEU A 63 -10.42 -2.03 5.61
C LEU A 63 -9.03 -1.90 4.99
N GLN A 64 -8.10 -2.77 5.39
CA GLN A 64 -6.74 -2.80 4.87
C GLN A 64 -6.72 -3.06 3.36
N ALA A 65 -7.46 -4.06 2.89
CA ALA A 65 -7.58 -4.36 1.45
C ALA A 65 -8.19 -3.20 0.65
N VAL A 66 -9.23 -2.52 1.18
CA VAL A 66 -9.83 -1.35 0.53
C VAL A 66 -8.83 -0.18 0.48
N ASN A 67 -8.06 0.04 1.54
CA ASN A 67 -7.05 1.09 1.58
C ASN A 67 -5.91 0.80 0.59
N GLU A 68 -5.48 -0.45 0.47
CA GLU A 68 -4.48 -0.86 -0.52
C GLU A 68 -4.99 -0.67 -1.95
N ALA A 69 -6.23 -1.06 -2.23
CA ALA A 69 -6.85 -0.85 -3.54
C ALA A 69 -6.98 0.66 -3.87
N ALA A 70 -7.39 1.47 -2.90
CA ALA A 70 -7.45 2.92 -3.05
C ALA A 70 -6.05 3.52 -3.29
N PHE A 71 -5.05 3.07 -2.54
CA PHE A 71 -3.67 3.53 -2.72
C PHE A 71 -3.15 3.17 -4.11
N GLN A 72 -3.39 1.95 -4.59
CA GLN A 72 -3.02 1.53 -5.96
C GLN A 72 -3.71 2.39 -7.03
N SER A 73 -5.01 2.68 -6.87
CA SER A 73 -5.74 3.60 -7.76
C SER A 73 -5.12 5.00 -7.79
N SER A 74 -4.66 5.51 -6.64
CA SER A 74 -4.04 6.84 -6.57
C SER A 74 -2.69 6.91 -7.31
N GLN A 75 -1.93 5.80 -7.36
CA GLN A 75 -0.65 5.75 -8.07
C GLN A 75 -0.83 5.94 -9.59
N ALA A 76 -1.96 5.47 -10.15
CA ALA A 76 -2.30 5.66 -11.55
C ALA A 76 -2.57 7.12 -11.94
N GLN A 77 -2.53 8.07 -10.99
CA GLN A 77 -2.76 9.50 -11.22
C GLN A 77 -1.47 10.33 -11.10
N LEU A 78 -0.34 9.71 -10.73
CA LEU A 78 0.92 10.42 -10.55
C LEU A 78 1.60 10.72 -11.90
N LEU A 79 2.06 11.95 -12.07
CA LEU A 79 2.80 12.45 -13.22
C LEU A 79 4.31 12.40 -12.97
N PRO A 80 5.12 11.87 -13.90
CA PRO A 80 6.57 11.94 -13.78
C PRO A 80 7.06 13.38 -13.93
N CYS A 81 8.16 13.69 -13.26
CA CYS A 81 8.93 14.90 -13.48
C CYS A 81 9.87 14.69 -14.66
N GLU A 82 9.76 15.54 -15.69
CA GLU A 82 10.62 15.48 -16.89
C GLU A 82 12.12 15.55 -16.60
N SER A 83 12.53 16.18 -15.48
CA SER A 83 13.94 16.36 -15.15
C SER A 83 14.54 15.22 -14.31
N CYS A 84 13.75 14.56 -13.45
CA CYS A 84 14.28 13.55 -12.52
C CYS A 84 13.52 12.21 -12.50
N GLY A 85 12.42 12.10 -13.26
CA GLY A 85 11.58 10.91 -13.38
C GLY A 85 10.73 10.58 -12.16
N ARG A 86 10.85 11.31 -11.04
CA ARG A 86 10.01 11.08 -9.85
C ARG A 86 8.56 11.44 -10.15
N THR A 87 7.64 10.65 -9.63
CA THR A 87 6.20 10.80 -9.86
C THR A 87 5.53 11.59 -8.74
N PHE A 88 4.66 12.54 -9.09
CA PHE A 88 3.95 13.40 -8.14
C PHE A 88 2.50 13.59 -8.56
N LEU A 89 1.64 13.98 -7.62
CA LEU A 89 0.32 14.50 -7.97
C LEU A 89 0.47 15.81 -8.77
N PRO A 90 -0.48 16.12 -9.68
CA PRO A 90 -0.45 17.34 -10.48
C PRO A 90 -0.19 18.62 -9.66
N ASP A 91 -0.84 18.74 -8.50
CA ASP A 91 -0.67 19.86 -7.58
C ASP A 91 0.76 20.04 -7.01
N ARG A 92 1.45 18.93 -6.75
CA ARG A 92 2.79 18.95 -6.13
C ARG A 92 3.93 19.02 -7.15
N LEU A 93 3.67 18.62 -8.39
CA LEU A 93 4.68 18.57 -9.44
C LEU A 93 5.32 19.95 -9.73
N PRO A 94 4.55 21.05 -9.89
CA PRO A 94 5.13 22.39 -10.10
C PRO A 94 5.98 22.87 -8.92
N VAL A 95 5.54 22.56 -7.69
CA VAL A 95 6.30 22.88 -6.47
C VAL A 95 7.64 22.16 -6.49
N HIS A 96 7.64 20.87 -6.84
CA HIS A 96 8.84 20.08 -6.98
C HIS A 96 9.76 20.60 -8.10
N GLN A 97 9.22 20.93 -9.27
CA GLN A 97 9.97 21.37 -10.44
C GLN A 97 10.80 22.64 -10.17
N ARG A 98 10.29 23.57 -9.36
CA ARG A 98 11.02 24.81 -8.98
C ARG A 98 12.39 24.58 -8.32
N SER A 99 12.56 23.45 -7.63
CA SER A 99 13.82 23.11 -6.95
C SER A 99 14.40 21.77 -7.43
N CYS A 100 13.81 21.20 -8.49
CA CYS A 100 14.24 19.92 -9.01
C CYS A 100 15.59 20.08 -9.72
N LYS A 101 16.56 19.25 -9.32
CA LYS A 101 17.82 19.11 -10.05
C LYS A 101 17.68 17.96 -11.05
N PRO A 102 18.08 18.14 -12.32
CA PRO A 102 18.04 17.06 -13.30
C PRO A 102 18.92 15.91 -12.84
N LYS A 103 18.42 14.67 -12.97
CA LYS A 103 19.27 13.50 -12.77
C LYS A 103 20.17 13.37 -14.01
N ALA A 104 21.48 13.28 -13.80
CA ALA A 104 22.36 12.76 -14.82
C ALA A 104 21.86 11.37 -15.21
N GLN A 105 21.67 11.18 -16.51
CA GLN A 105 20.98 10.04 -17.13
C GLN A 105 21.54 8.70 -16.62
N LEU A 106 20.72 7.95 -15.88
CA LEU A 106 20.84 6.50 -15.76
C LEU A 106 19.47 5.92 -16.15
N SER A 107 19.31 5.73 -17.46
CA SER A 107 18.63 4.64 -18.16
C SER A 107 17.29 4.09 -17.62
N GLY A 108 16.22 4.40 -18.36
CA GLY A 108 15.13 3.44 -18.69
C GLY A 108 13.92 3.35 -17.73
N PRO A 109 12.72 3.00 -18.26
CA PRO A 109 11.53 2.75 -17.45
C PRO A 109 11.70 1.42 -16.69
N LYS A 110 12.04 1.49 -15.40
CA LYS A 110 11.97 0.32 -14.52
C LYS A 110 10.50 0.10 -14.14
N MET A 111 9.79 -0.63 -15.00
CA MET A 111 8.48 -1.23 -14.68
C MET A 111 8.67 -2.05 -13.39
N GLN A 112 7.92 -1.73 -12.34
CA GLN A 112 7.98 -2.45 -11.08
C GLN A 112 7.30 -3.82 -11.28
N ASN A 113 8.08 -4.88 -11.45
CA ASN A 113 7.56 -6.24 -11.34
C ASN A 113 7.68 -6.69 -9.88
N LEU A 114 6.60 -6.53 -9.12
CA LEU A 114 6.42 -7.18 -7.82
C LEU A 114 5.86 -8.58 -8.06
N THR A 115 6.75 -9.52 -8.38
CA THR A 115 6.49 -10.96 -8.29
C THR A 115 7.26 -11.49 -7.09
N LEU A 116 6.57 -11.80 -5.99
CA LEU A 116 7.13 -12.61 -4.90
C LEU A 116 6.30 -13.89 -4.79
N GLY A 117 6.64 -14.85 -5.64
CA GLY A 117 6.25 -16.25 -5.52
C GLY A 117 7.50 -17.09 -5.24
N SER A 118 7.49 -17.75 -4.08
CA SER A 118 8.09 -19.05 -3.74
C SER A 118 9.25 -19.60 -4.58
N LYS A 119 10.39 -19.90 -3.94
CA LYS A 119 10.86 -21.29 -3.64
C LYS A 119 12.34 -21.32 -3.18
N GLY A 120 12.56 -21.92 -2.00
CA GLY A 120 13.54 -22.96 -1.67
C GLY A 120 15.04 -22.77 -1.94
N GLY A 121 15.87 -23.07 -0.94
CA GLY A 121 17.28 -23.42 -1.16
C GLY A 121 18.17 -23.40 0.08
N LEU A 122 18.38 -24.59 0.67
CA LEU A 122 19.34 -24.94 1.71
C LEU A 122 20.75 -24.33 1.50
N LYS A 123 21.43 -23.97 2.60
CA LYS A 123 22.81 -24.44 2.90
C LYS A 123 23.05 -24.57 4.42
N GLN A 124 23.62 -25.72 4.79
CA GLN A 124 24.09 -26.10 6.13
C GLN A 124 25.44 -25.42 6.46
N SER A 125 25.71 -25.20 7.76
CA SER A 125 26.84 -25.81 8.50
C SER A 125 27.17 -25.02 9.78
N THR A 126 26.90 -25.62 10.94
CA THR A 126 27.84 -26.11 11.96
C THR A 126 28.40 -25.08 12.94
N ASN A 127 27.99 -25.16 14.22
CA ASN A 127 28.93 -25.48 15.30
C ASN A 127 28.17 -26.05 16.52
N SER A 128 28.72 -27.13 17.06
CA SER A 128 28.26 -27.89 18.22
C SER A 128 28.80 -27.29 19.53
N LYS A 129 27.97 -27.18 20.59
CA LYS A 129 28.41 -27.55 21.95
C LYS A 129 27.23 -27.82 22.90
N GLN A 130 26.91 -29.11 22.93
CA GLN A 130 26.38 -29.98 23.99
C GLN A 130 26.42 -29.47 25.44
N GLN A 131 25.32 -29.68 26.20
CA GLN A 131 25.22 -30.40 27.51
C GLN A 131 23.75 -30.33 28.01
N SER A 132 22.87 -31.31 27.73
CA SER A 132 22.55 -32.55 28.47
C SER A 132 21.67 -32.40 29.73
N ASN A 133 20.65 -33.28 29.80
CA ASN A 133 20.01 -33.93 30.98
C ASN A 133 18.58 -33.48 31.31
N MET A 134 17.59 -34.31 31.69
CA MET A 134 17.35 -35.77 31.72
C MET A 134 15.82 -35.96 31.98
N ALA A 135 15.25 -37.06 31.47
CA ALA A 135 14.13 -37.90 31.96
C ALA A 135 12.76 -37.31 32.38
N ALA A 136 11.72 -37.91 31.78
CA ALA A 136 10.34 -38.03 32.28
C ALA A 136 10.25 -39.01 33.48
N PRO A 137 9.13 -39.03 34.21
CA PRO A 137 8.09 -40.04 33.97
C PRO A 137 6.65 -39.44 34.01
N MET A 138 5.64 -39.92 33.26
CA MET A 138 4.64 -40.98 33.59
C MET A 138 4.20 -40.91 35.08
N MET A 139 2.91 -40.88 35.49
CA MET A 139 1.95 -41.98 35.64
C MET A 139 0.49 -41.47 35.72
N THR A 140 -0.45 -42.41 35.69
CA THR A 140 -1.90 -42.36 35.43
C THR A 140 -2.84 -42.16 36.66
N ASP A 141 -4.08 -41.77 36.32
CA ASP A 141 -5.40 -42.28 36.77
C ASP A 141 -6.30 -41.58 37.83
N LYS A 142 -7.58 -41.45 37.41
CA LYS A 142 -8.91 -41.41 38.08
C LYS A 142 -9.20 -40.50 39.28
N VAL A 143 -10.38 -39.84 39.23
CA VAL A 143 -11.61 -40.29 39.94
C VAL A 143 -12.81 -39.38 39.59
N ILE A 144 -13.93 -40.03 39.26
CA ILE A 144 -15.30 -39.52 39.11
C ILE A 144 -15.85 -39.23 40.51
N HIS A 145 -16.69 -38.22 40.75
CA HIS A 145 -17.89 -38.35 41.60
C HIS A 145 -18.89 -37.23 41.35
N ALA A 146 -20.14 -37.64 41.16
CA ALA A 146 -21.34 -36.84 41.07
C ALA A 146 -21.81 -36.35 42.46
N LYS A 147 -22.66 -35.34 42.46
CA LYS A 147 -23.81 -35.25 43.36
C LYS A 147 -24.90 -34.39 42.73
#